data_AF-A0A7S3DG40-F1
#
_entry.id   AF-A0A7S3DG40-F1
#
_cell.length_a   1.000
_cell.length_b   1.000
_cell.length_c   1.000
_cell.angle_alpha   90.00
_cell.angle_beta   90.00
_cell.angle_gamma   90.00
#
_symmetry.space_group_name_H-M   'P 1'
#
loop_
_entity.id
_entity.type
_entity.pdbx_description
1 polymer ?
#
loop_
_entity_poly.entity_id
_entity_poly.type
_entity_poly.pdbx_seq_one_letter_code
_entity_poly.pdbx_strand_id
1 'polypeptide(L)'
;FGKSKVRLAMVDDDGDLQNKEFLQLISHEFRAPISAIISALELIPNMEEQRTRLIQQAEQSSYRLLNLTNNLTDVLTNNTEDDLHFSDVDLISLLDECISPFSVRVKDKKKKKKIEFNM
;
A
#
# COMPACT_ATOMS: atom_id res chain seq x y z
N PHE A 1 42.04 -28.66 -22.49
CA PHE A 1 41.25 -28.53 -21.25
C PHE A 1 41.21 -27.08 -20.83
N GLY A 2 40.02 -26.51 -20.56
CA GLY A 2 39.89 -25.16 -20.00
C GLY A 2 39.05 -24.18 -20.83
N LYS A 3 37.76 -24.46 -21.03
CA LYS A 3 36.76 -23.45 -21.36
C LYS A 3 35.57 -23.59 -20.40
N SER A 4 35.05 -22.44 -19.99
CA SER A 4 33.77 -22.23 -19.31
C SER A 4 33.67 -22.62 -17.82
N LYS A 5 33.83 -21.62 -16.95
CA LYS A 5 33.15 -21.58 -15.65
C LYS A 5 32.83 -20.17 -15.13
N VAL A 6 32.79 -19.14 -16.00
CA VAL A 6 32.61 -17.73 -15.59
C VAL A 6 31.40 -17.07 -16.26
N ARG A 7 30.32 -17.82 -16.51
CA ARG A 7 29.13 -17.24 -17.16
C ARG A 7 27.79 -17.68 -16.59
N LEU A 8 27.74 -18.13 -15.32
CA LEU A 8 26.52 -18.64 -14.70
C LEU A 8 26.20 -18.05 -13.31
N ALA A 9 26.86 -16.97 -12.88
CA ALA A 9 26.65 -16.41 -11.54
C ALA A 9 26.12 -14.96 -11.54
N MET A 10 25.58 -14.48 -12.66
CA MET A 10 25.09 -13.08 -12.79
C MET A 10 23.59 -12.99 -13.15
N VAL A 11 22.83 -14.09 -13.06
CA VAL A 11 21.40 -14.08 -13.45
C VAL A 11 20.46 -14.28 -12.24
N ASP A 12 20.95 -14.73 -11.08
CA ASP A 12 20.12 -14.96 -9.88
C ASP A 12 20.17 -13.81 -8.83
N ASP A 13 21.09 -12.84 -8.95
CA ASP A 13 21.33 -11.84 -7.88
C ASP A 13 20.31 -10.68 -7.90
N ASP A 14 19.83 -10.27 -9.09
CA ASP A 14 18.92 -9.11 -9.22
C ASP A 14 17.55 -9.37 -8.56
N GLY A 15 17.02 -10.60 -8.66
CA GLY A 15 15.73 -10.95 -8.07
C GLY A 15 15.77 -11.00 -6.54
N ASP A 16 16.87 -11.49 -5.98
CA ASP A 16 17.07 -11.56 -4.52
C ASP A 16 17.34 -10.17 -3.91
N LEU A 17 18.03 -9.29 -4.65
CA LEU A 17 18.23 -7.90 -4.26
C LEU A 17 16.91 -7.12 -4.26
N GLN A 18 16.10 -7.25 -5.32
CA GLN A 18 14.78 -6.61 -5.39
C GLN A 18 13.84 -7.09 -4.27
N ASN A 19 13.84 -8.38 -3.96
CA ASN A 19 13.06 -8.92 -2.83
C ASN A 19 13.53 -8.35 -1.49
N LYS A 20 14.84 -8.22 -1.27
CA LYS A 20 15.38 -7.62 -0.03
C LYS A 20 14.99 -6.16 0.10
N GLU A 21 15.13 -5.38 -0.96
CA GLU A 21 14.74 -3.96 -0.97
C GLU A 21 13.23 -3.79 -0.73
N PHE A 22 12.41 -4.63 -1.36
CA PHE A 22 10.97 -4.65 -1.14
C PHE A 22 10.61 -4.95 0.33
N LEU A 23 11.21 -5.99 0.93
CA LEU A 23 10.99 -6.33 2.34
C LEU A 23 11.46 -5.23 3.29
N GLN A 24 12.56 -4.55 2.98
CA GLN A 24 13.03 -3.40 3.76
C GLN A 24 12.05 -2.23 3.69
N LEU A 25 11.53 -1.93 2.50
CA LEU A 25 10.52 -0.89 2.31
C LEU A 25 9.26 -1.18 3.11
N ILE A 26 8.72 -2.40 3.02
CA ILE A 26 7.54 -2.83 3.78
C ILE A 26 7.79 -2.72 5.28
N SER A 27 8.94 -3.17 5.75
CA SER A 27 9.32 -3.08 7.17
C SER A 27 9.38 -1.63 7.66
N HIS A 28 9.88 -0.71 6.83
CA HIS A 28 9.92 0.72 7.14
C HIS A 28 8.51 1.31 7.23
N GLU A 29 7.65 1.00 6.25
CA GLU A 29 6.28 1.51 6.21
C GLU A 29 5.40 0.94 7.34
N PHE A 30 5.70 -0.26 7.85
CA PHE A 30 5.00 -0.84 9.00
C PHE A 30 5.42 -0.20 10.31
N ARG A 31 6.69 0.22 10.43
CA ARG A 31 7.21 0.83 11.66
C ARG A 31 6.45 2.10 12.04
N ALA A 32 6.14 2.96 11.07
CA ALA A 32 5.45 4.22 11.32
C ALA A 32 4.07 4.08 12.01
N PRO A 33 3.10 3.30 11.47
CA PRO A 33 1.81 3.09 12.14
C PRO A 33 1.96 2.32 13.46
N ILE A 34 2.86 1.34 13.56
CA ILE A 34 3.10 0.61 14.82
C ILE A 34 3.59 1.56 15.92
N SER A 35 4.59 2.40 15.62
CA SER A 35 5.09 3.38 16.57
C SER A 35 4.01 4.38 16.99
N ALA A 36 3.16 4.83 16.07
CA ALA A 36 2.05 5.74 16.39
C ALA A 36 1.03 5.09 17.34
N ILE A 37 0.72 3.80 17.15
CA ILE A 37 -0.17 3.04 18.05
C ILE A 37 0.45 2.95 19.45
N ILE A 38 1.71 2.51 19.54
CA ILE A 38 2.42 2.36 20.82
C ILE A 38 2.46 3.69 21.57
N SER A 39 2.90 4.76 20.91
CA SER A 39 2.99 6.08 21.56
C SER A 39 1.63 6.59 22.01
N ALA A 40 0.56 6.38 21.23
CA ALA A 40 -0.79 6.76 21.66
C ALA A 40 -1.24 5.97 22.91
N LEU A 41 -0.99 4.65 22.94
CA LEU A 41 -1.32 3.79 24.07
C LEU A 41 -0.53 4.14 25.34
N GLU A 42 0.75 4.53 25.22
CA GLU A 42 1.59 4.98 26.33
C GLU A 42 1.13 6.33 26.92
N LEU A 43 0.60 7.23 26.08
CA LEU A 43 0.17 8.56 26.50
C LEU A 43 -1.25 8.58 27.10
N ILE A 44 -2.14 7.67 26.67
CA ILE A 44 -3.55 7.60 27.12
C ILE A 44 -3.72 7.61 28.66
N PRO A 45 -2.94 6.86 29.45
CA PRO A 45 -3.07 6.86 30.91
C PRO A 45 -2.77 8.21 31.55
N ASN A 46 -1.91 9.01 30.92
CA ASN A 46 -1.34 10.24 31.49
C ASN A 46 -1.93 11.53 30.90
N MET A 47 -2.76 11.43 29.85
CA MET A 47 -3.32 12.58 29.13
C MET A 47 -4.84 12.49 29.00
N GLU A 48 -5.55 12.65 30.12
CA GLU A 48 -7.01 12.48 30.18
C GLU A 48 -7.77 13.43 29.22
N GLU A 49 -7.34 14.69 29.13
CA GLU A 49 -7.93 15.67 28.20
C GLU A 49 -7.72 15.32 26.72
N GLN A 50 -6.69 14.52 26.39
CA GLN A 50 -6.36 14.12 25.02
C GLN A 50 -6.73 12.67 24.71
N ARG A 51 -7.27 11.93 25.69
CA ARG A 51 -7.56 10.49 25.60
C ARG A 51 -8.33 10.13 24.34
N THR A 52 -9.42 10.84 24.05
CA THR A 52 -10.24 10.58 22.86
C THR A 52 -9.45 10.76 21.55
N ARG A 53 -8.59 11.78 21.46
CA ARG A 53 -7.77 12.02 20.27
C ARG A 53 -6.70 10.94 20.11
N LEU A 54 -6.07 10.53 21.22
CA LEU A 54 -5.07 9.45 21.21
C LEU A 54 -5.68 8.11 20.82
N ILE A 55 -6.89 7.81 21.29
CA ILE A 55 -7.66 6.61 20.87
C ILE A 55 -7.93 6.66 19.36
N GLN A 56 -8.42 7.80 18.85
CA GLN A 56 -8.67 7.98 17.41
C GLN A 56 -7.38 7.84 16.58
N GLN A 57 -6.26 8.35 17.08
CA GLN A 57 -4.96 8.22 16.42
C GLN A 57 -4.49 6.76 16.35
N ALA A 58 -4.63 6.02 17.46
CA ALA A 58 -4.31 4.59 17.50
C ALA A 58 -5.21 3.79 16.55
N GLU A 59 -6.51 4.08 16.54
CA GLU A 59 -7.48 3.45 15.65
C GLU A 59 -7.14 3.72 14.17
N GLN A 60 -6.91 4.97 13.79
CA GLN A 60 -6.54 5.33 12.42
C GLN A 60 -5.24 4.66 11.99
N SER A 61 -4.25 4.60 12.88
CA SER A 61 -2.97 3.94 12.61
C SER A 61 -3.15 2.42 12.46
N SER A 62 -4.08 1.83 13.19
CA SER A 62 -4.44 0.41 13.08
C SER A 62 -5.09 0.09 11.73
N TYR A 63 -6.04 0.91 11.27
CA TYR A 63 -6.61 0.75 9.91
C TYR A 63 -5.57 0.93 8.81
N ARG A 64 -4.62 1.88 8.99
CA ARG A 64 -3.51 2.04 8.04
C ARG A 64 -2.63 0.80 7.98
N LEU A 65 -2.31 0.21 9.14
CA LEU A 65 -1.54 -1.03 9.21
C LEU A 65 -2.29 -2.19 8.55
N LEU A 66 -3.60 -2.32 8.79
CA LEU A 66 -4.44 -3.34 8.15
C LEU A 66 -4.40 -3.23 6.61
N ASN A 67 -4.55 -2.01 6.09
CA ASN A 67 -4.49 -1.78 4.64
C ASN A 67 -3.10 -2.11 4.06
N LEU A 68 -2.03 -1.80 4.78
CA LEU A 68 -0.67 -2.17 4.37
C LEU A 68 -0.49 -3.70 4.32
N THR A 69 -1.05 -4.43 5.29
CA THR A 69 -1.05 -5.90 5.29
C THR A 69 -1.84 -6.47 4.12
N ASN A 70 -3.04 -5.94 3.84
CA ASN A 70 -3.85 -6.38 2.70
C ASN A 70 -3.11 -6.16 1.38
N ASN A 71 -2.55 -4.97 1.16
CA ASN A 71 -1.77 -4.67 -0.03
C ASN A 71 -0.56 -5.60 -0.18
N LEU A 72 0.11 -5.96 0.93
CA LEU A 72 1.20 -6.91 0.91
C LEU A 72 0.71 -8.31 0.50
N THR A 73 -0.42 -8.76 1.05
CA THR A 73 -1.03 -10.04 0.65
C THR A 73 -1.34 -10.04 -0.84
N ASP A 74 -2.00 -9.00 -1.36
CA ASP A 74 -2.34 -8.88 -2.78
C ASP A 74 -1.09 -8.98 -3.67
N VAL A 75 -0.02 -8.25 -3.33
CA VAL A 75 1.25 -8.29 -4.08
C VAL A 75 1.88 -9.69 -4.07
N LEU A 76 1.79 -10.41 -2.96
CA LEU A 76 2.35 -11.76 -2.85
C LEU A 76 1.49 -12.80 -3.59
N THR A 77 0.16 -12.64 -3.59
CA THR A 77 -0.79 -13.57 -4.21
C THR A 77 -0.94 -13.37 -5.72
N ASN A 78 -0.72 -12.16 -6.26
CA ASN A 78 -0.82 -11.86 -7.70
C ASN A 78 0.22 -12.59 -8.59
N ASN A 79 0.99 -13.54 -8.04
CA ASN A 79 1.90 -14.42 -8.77
C ASN A 79 1.29 -15.80 -9.09
N THR A 80 0.08 -16.10 -8.62
CA THR A 80 -0.69 -17.21 -9.19
C THR A 80 -1.16 -16.79 -10.57
N GLU A 81 -1.00 -17.66 -11.56
CA GLU A 81 -1.55 -17.50 -12.91
C GLU A 81 -3.06 -17.25 -12.78
N ASP A 82 -3.46 -15.99 -12.65
CA ASP A 82 -4.87 -15.62 -12.61
C ASP A 82 -5.46 -15.99 -13.96
N ASP A 83 -6.55 -16.76 -13.94
CA ASP A 83 -7.40 -17.02 -15.10
C ASP A 83 -7.96 -15.67 -15.60
N LEU A 84 -7.15 -14.94 -16.38
CA LEU A 84 -7.50 -13.65 -16.93
C LEU A 84 -8.68 -13.84 -17.89
N HIS A 85 -9.87 -13.48 -17.41
CA HIS A 85 -11.09 -13.50 -18.21
C HIS A 85 -11.17 -12.25 -19.09
N PHE A 86 -10.72 -12.38 -20.33
CA PHE A 86 -10.91 -11.35 -21.34
C PHE A 86 -12.40 -11.17 -21.64
N SER A 87 -12.88 -9.94 -21.56
CA SER A 87 -14.24 -9.53 -21.89
C SER A 87 -14.23 -8.18 -22.58
N ASP A 88 -15.27 -7.89 -23.37
CA ASP A 88 -15.47 -6.53 -23.89
C ASP A 88 -15.86 -5.61 -22.73
N VAL A 89 -15.09 -4.54 -22.53
CA VAL A 89 -15.30 -3.58 -21.45
C VAL A 89 -15.58 -2.20 -22.04
N ASP A 90 -16.64 -1.55 -21.55
CA ASP A 90 -16.86 -0.13 -21.81
C ASP A 90 -15.91 0.71 -20.95
N LEU A 91 -14.90 1.28 -21.60
CA LEU A 91 -13.88 2.11 -20.97
C LEU A 91 -14.47 3.32 -20.23
N ILE A 92 -15.58 3.89 -20.70
CA ILE A 92 -16.20 5.06 -20.05
C ILE A 92 -16.81 4.65 -18.72
N SER A 93 -17.59 3.57 -18.72
CA SER A 93 -18.21 3.01 -17.50
C SER A 93 -17.16 2.58 -16.47
N LEU A 94 -16.08 1.93 -16.92
CA LEU A 94 -14.98 1.52 -16.02
C LEU A 94 -14.30 2.73 -15.36
N LEU A 95 -14.08 3.81 -16.11
CA LEU A 95 -13.50 5.04 -15.58
C LEU A 95 -14.42 5.69 -14.55
N ASP A 96 -15.73 5.75 -14.81
CA ASP A 96 -16.71 6.29 -13.86
C ASP A 96 -16.75 5.46 -12.56
N GLU A 97 -16.69 4.14 -12.66
CA GLU A 97 -16.58 3.24 -11.50
C GLU A 97 -15.30 3.50 -10.69
N CYS A 98 -14.18 3.73 -11.36
CA CYS A 98 -12.90 4.04 -10.71
C CYS A 98 -12.91 5.42 -10.03
N ILE A 99 -13.62 6.41 -10.60
CA ILE A 99 -13.66 7.79 -10.10
C ILE A 99 -14.70 7.97 -8.98
N SER A 100 -15.80 7.20 -9.02
CA SER A 100 -16.93 7.32 -8.09
C SER A 100 -16.53 7.27 -6.60
N PRO A 101 -15.66 6.35 -6.13
CA PRO A 101 -15.20 6.31 -4.73
C PRO A 101 -14.48 7.59 -4.27
N PHE A 102 -13.88 8.35 -5.18
CA PHE A 102 -13.15 9.58 -4.88
C PHE A 102 -14.03 10.83 -4.91
N SER A 103 -15.21 10.76 -5.52
CA SER A 103 -16.14 11.90 -5.67
C SER A 103 -16.61 12.48 -4.33
N VAL A 104 -16.73 11.66 -3.30
CA VAL A 104 -17.12 12.06 -1.94
C VAL A 104 -15.96 12.78 -1.23
N ARG A 105 -14.73 12.31 -1.41
CA ARG A 105 -13.52 12.84 -0.75
C ARG A 105 -13.05 14.20 -1.32
N VAL A 106 -13.48 14.55 -2.53
CA VAL A 106 -13.22 15.85 -3.17
C VAL A 106 -14.16 16.95 -2.66
N LYS A 107 -15.31 16.62 -2.08
CA LYS A 107 -16.24 17.62 -1.51
C LYS A 107 -15.78 18.16 -0.14
N ASP A 108 -15.13 17.33 0.69
CA ASP A 108 -14.69 17.73 2.04
C ASP A 108 -13.39 18.55 2.06
N LYS A 109 -12.51 18.36 1.07
CA LYS A 109 -11.39 19.28 0.85
C LYS A 109 -11.84 20.30 -0.19
N LYS A 110 -12.12 21.55 0.22
CA LYS A 110 -12.40 22.73 -0.63
C LYS A 110 -11.29 23.03 -1.65
N LYS A 111 -11.03 22.13 -2.60
CA LYS A 111 -10.28 22.35 -3.83
C LYS A 111 -10.99 21.56 -4.90
N LYS A 112 -11.90 22.24 -5.61
CA LYS A 112 -12.43 21.82 -6.92
C LYS A 112 -11.25 21.60 -7.88
N LYS A 113 -10.59 20.45 -7.82
CA LYS A 113 -9.75 19.98 -8.92
C LYS A 113 -10.64 19.11 -9.78
N LYS A 114 -11.21 19.75 -10.80
CA LYS A 114 -11.83 19.07 -11.92
C LYS A 114 -10.74 18.21 -12.55
N ILE A 115 -10.88 16.89 -12.50
CA ILE A 115 -10.00 16.00 -13.23
C ILE A 115 -10.53 16.02 -14.66
N GLU A 116 -9.86 16.78 -15.53
CA GLU A 116 -10.14 16.79 -16.96
C GLU A 116 -9.16 15.81 -17.61
N PHE A 117 -9.67 14.66 -18.06
CA PHE A 117 -8.94 13.79 -18.95
C PHE A 117 -9.04 14.39 -20.35
N ASN A 118 -7.96 14.98 -20.84
CA ASN A 118 -7.85 15.33 -22.25
C ASN A 118 -7.66 14.03 -23.02
N MET A 119 -8.66 13.68 -23.83
CA MET A 119 -8.55 12.70 -24.91
C MET A 119 -7.89 13.35 -26.12
#